data_AF-A0A2T1DJ34-F1
#
_entry.id   AF-A0A2T1DJ34-F1
#
_cell.length_a   1.000
_cell.length_b   1.000
_cell.length_c   1.000
_cell.angle_alpha   90.00
_cell.angle_beta   90.00
_cell.angle_gamma   90.00
#
_symmetry.space_group_name_H-M   'P 1'
#
loop_
_entity.id
_entity.type
_entity.pdbx_description
1 polymer ?
#
loop_
_entity_poly.entity_id
_entity_poly.type
_entity_poly.pdbx_seq_one_letter_code
_entity_poly.pdbx_strand_id
1 'polypeptide(L)'
;MTNETGSQNKANLRQLRENAGLTLAELSRQVGVSDRNIWDWEKGISIPRLDRAVALARALNVSLKEICRAMGIEVEDLPSD
;
A
#
# COMPACT_ATOMS: atom_id res chain seq x y z
N MET A 1 23.18 -19.56 9.91
CA MET A 1 22.28 -18.61 10.60
C MET A 1 21.99 -17.49 9.62
N THR A 2 20.85 -17.55 8.94
CA THR A 2 20.42 -16.51 8.00
C THR A 2 19.93 -15.32 8.81
N ASN A 3 20.63 -14.20 8.69
CA ASN A 3 20.38 -12.97 9.43
C ASN A 3 18.94 -12.48 9.18
N GLU A 4 18.14 -12.58 10.23
CA GLU A 4 16.88 -11.87 10.43
C GLU A 4 17.19 -10.36 10.34
N THR A 5 16.98 -9.79 9.15
CA THR A 5 17.13 -8.35 8.97
C THR A 5 15.86 -7.70 9.49
N GLY A 6 15.91 -7.34 10.77
CA GLY A 6 15.28 -6.19 11.39
C GLY A 6 13.89 -5.80 10.88
N SER A 7 12.89 -6.24 11.64
CA SER A 7 11.55 -5.65 11.71
C SER A 7 11.63 -4.18 12.13
N GLN A 8 12.02 -3.30 11.21
CA GLN A 8 11.81 -1.86 11.31
C GLN A 8 10.44 -1.54 10.74
N ASN A 9 9.74 -0.65 11.41
CA ASN A 9 8.32 -0.38 11.29
C ASN A 9 7.93 0.16 9.90
N LYS A 10 7.94 -0.68 8.86
CA LYS A 10 7.42 -0.32 7.53
C LYS A 10 5.92 -0.10 7.67
N ALA A 11 5.46 1.14 7.53
CA ALA A 11 4.07 1.40 7.23
C ALA A 11 3.71 0.48 6.04
N ASN A 12 2.76 -0.43 6.23
CA ASN A 12 2.31 -1.31 5.15
C ASN A 12 0.94 -0.84 4.68
N LEU A 13 0.55 -1.25 3.47
CA LEU A 13 -0.72 -0.84 2.88
C LEU A 13 -1.92 -1.15 3.78
N ARG A 14 -1.82 -2.22 4.57
CA ARG A 14 -2.84 -2.63 5.54
C ARG A 14 -3.08 -1.56 6.61
N GLN A 15 -2.03 -0.95 7.15
CA GLN A 15 -2.17 0.11 8.14
C GLN A 15 -2.89 1.33 7.55
N LEU A 16 -2.56 1.70 6.30
CA LEU A 16 -3.25 2.79 5.61
C LEU A 16 -4.74 2.49 5.43
N ARG A 17 -5.08 1.25 5.06
CA ARG A 17 -6.48 0.80 4.95
C ARG A 17 -7.21 0.85 6.28
N GLU A 18 -6.59 0.33 7.35
CA GLU A 18 -7.20 0.32 8.68
C GLU A 18 -7.37 1.74 9.24
N ASN A 19 -6.42 2.64 8.99
CA ASN A 19 -6.53 4.06 9.36
C ASN A 19 -7.65 4.79 8.59
N ALA A 20 -7.91 4.38 7.35
CA ALA A 20 -9.05 4.86 6.57
C ALA A 20 -10.39 4.25 7.02
N GLY A 21 -10.39 3.33 8.00
CA GLY A 21 -11.59 2.67 8.52
C GLY A 21 -12.22 1.68 7.53
N LEU A 22 -11.46 1.20 6.54
CA LEU A 22 -11.97 0.35 5.48
C LEU A 22 -11.70 -1.13 5.76
N THR A 23 -12.71 -1.96 5.49
CA THR A 23 -12.51 -3.40 5.31
C THR A 23 -11.78 -3.68 3.99
N LEU A 24 -11.21 -4.87 3.87
CA LEU A 24 -10.51 -5.30 2.66
C LEU A 24 -11.44 -5.32 1.43
N ALA A 25 -12.69 -5.76 1.60
CA ALA A 25 -13.70 -5.78 0.55
C ALA A 25 -14.20 -4.37 0.14
N GLU A 26 -14.22 -3.41 1.08
CA GLU A 26 -14.55 -2.03 0.74
C GLU A 26 -13.45 -1.38 -0.09
N LEU A 27 -12.18 -1.56 0.29
CA LEU A 27 -11.06 -1.03 -0.47
C LEU A 27 -10.99 -1.66 -1.86
N SER A 28 -11.14 -2.98 -1.98
CA SER A 28 -11.11 -3.68 -3.28
C SER A 28 -12.19 -3.13 -4.23
N ARG A 29 -13.40 -2.91 -3.72
CA ARG A 29 -14.52 -2.31 -4.47
C ARG A 29 -14.20 -0.88 -4.90
N GLN A 30 -13.64 -0.04 -4.04
CA GLN A 30 -13.29 1.35 -4.38
C GLN A 30 -12.17 1.42 -5.44
N VAL A 31 -11.19 0.52 -5.36
CA VAL A 31 -10.05 0.46 -6.29
C VAL A 31 -10.41 -0.27 -7.59
N GLY A 32 -11.52 -1.02 -7.61
CA GLY A 32 -11.99 -1.80 -8.76
C GLY A 32 -11.10 -3.00 -9.05
N VAL A 33 -10.72 -3.75 -8.02
CA VAL A 33 -9.90 -4.97 -8.09
C VAL A 33 -10.48 -6.07 -7.20
N SER A 34 -9.92 -7.28 -7.26
CA SER A 34 -10.30 -8.36 -6.36
C SER A 34 -9.75 -8.14 -4.94
N ASP A 35 -10.42 -8.70 -3.94
CA ASP A 35 -9.93 -8.79 -2.56
C ASP A 35 -8.54 -9.42 -2.50
N ARG A 36 -8.28 -10.42 -3.35
CA ARG A 36 -6.99 -11.10 -3.42
C ARG A 36 -5.87 -10.14 -3.84
N ASN A 37 -6.11 -9.24 -4.79
CA ASN A 37 -5.11 -8.24 -5.17
C ASN A 37 -4.73 -7.35 -3.98
N ILE A 38 -5.73 -6.84 -3.24
CA ILE A 38 -5.47 -6.03 -2.04
C ILE A 38 -4.65 -6.83 -1.03
N TRP A 39 -5.04 -8.08 -0.76
CA TRP A 39 -4.32 -8.94 0.17
C TRP A 39 -2.88 -9.21 -0.27
N ASP A 40 -2.64 -9.53 -1.54
CA ASP A 40 -1.30 -9.76 -2.08
C ASP A 40 -0.43 -8.50 -1.94
N TRP A 41 -0.99 -7.31 -2.16
CA TRP A 41 -0.28 -6.04 -1.98
C TRP A 41 0.01 -5.73 -0.50
N GLU A 42 -0.95 -5.97 0.40
CA GLU A 42 -0.74 -5.82 1.85
C GLU A 42 0.32 -6.76 2.41
N LYS A 43 0.50 -7.93 1.77
CA LYS A 43 1.54 -8.91 2.10
C LYS A 43 2.85 -8.70 1.36
N GLY A 44 2.91 -7.74 0.43
CA GLY A 44 4.08 -7.50 -0.41
C GLY A 44 4.41 -8.66 -1.37
N ILE A 45 3.42 -9.52 -1.68
CA ILE A 45 3.56 -10.63 -2.63
C ILE A 45 3.66 -10.11 -4.06
N SER A 46 2.95 -9.02 -4.35
CA SER A 46 3.02 -8.31 -5.62
C SER A 46 2.90 -6.81 -5.42
N ILE A 47 3.21 -6.04 -6.47
CA ILE A 47 3.12 -4.58 -6.47
C ILE A 47 2.01 -4.16 -7.45
N PRO A 48 1.11 -3.23 -7.09
CA PRO A 48 0.11 -2.72 -8.02
C PRO A 48 0.75 -2.00 -9.20
N ARG A 49 0.09 -2.04 -10.36
CA ARG A 49 0.41 -1.13 -11.46
C ARG A 49 0.13 0.33 -11.05
N LEU A 50 0.76 1.29 -11.73
CA LEU A 50 0.66 2.71 -11.39
C LEU A 50 -0.78 3.23 -11.35
N ASP A 51 -1.63 2.81 -12.28
CA ASP A 51 -3.06 3.16 -12.30
C ASP A 51 -3.79 2.72 -11.02
N ARG A 52 -3.39 1.57 -10.46
CA ARG A 52 -3.93 1.05 -9.20
C ARG A 52 -3.30 1.67 -7.96
N ALA A 53 -2.02 2.03 -8.02
CA ALA A 53 -1.39 2.83 -6.97
C ALA A 53 -2.07 4.20 -6.83
N VAL A 54 -2.40 4.85 -7.95
CA VAL A 54 -3.18 6.10 -7.96
C VAL A 54 -4.60 5.89 -7.41
N ALA A 55 -5.26 4.78 -7.76
CA ALA A 55 -6.58 4.47 -7.22
C ALA A 55 -6.54 4.20 -5.70
N LEU A 56 -5.50 3.52 -5.20
CA LEU A 56 -5.28 3.32 -3.77
C LEU A 56 -5.08 4.65 -3.04
N ALA A 57 -4.24 5.54 -3.56
CA ALA A 57 -3.99 6.86 -2.98
C ALA A 57 -5.31 7.64 -2.79
N ARG A 58 -6.18 7.64 -3.82
CA ARG A 58 -7.51 8.27 -3.74
C ARG A 58 -8.43 7.59 -2.74
N ALA A 59 -8.53 6.26 -2.77
CA ALA A 59 -9.42 5.50 -1.90
C ALA A 59 -9.05 5.63 -0.41
N LEU A 60 -7.73 5.71 -0.13
CA LEU A 60 -7.19 5.81 1.22
C LEU A 60 -6.98 7.27 1.67
N ASN A 61 -7.21 8.24 0.79
CA ASN A 61 -6.98 9.66 1.02
C ASN A 61 -5.55 9.97 1.52
N VAL A 62 -4.56 9.44 0.80
CA VAL A 62 -3.12 9.61 1.06
C VAL A 62 -2.38 10.00 -0.21
N SER A 63 -1.15 10.47 -0.07
CA SER A 63 -0.26 10.73 -1.19
C SER A 63 0.17 9.46 -1.93
N LEU A 64 0.53 9.58 -3.20
CA LEU A 64 1.16 8.49 -3.95
C LEU A 64 2.51 8.12 -3.32
N LYS A 65 3.23 9.08 -2.74
CA LYS A 65 4.43 8.82 -1.93
C LYS A 65 4.17 7.87 -0.77
N GLU A 66 3.09 8.06 -0.03
CA GLU A 66 2.72 7.14 1.06
C GLU A 66 2.40 5.74 0.54
N ILE A 67 1.73 5.62 -0.60
CA ILE A 67 1.52 4.33 -1.27
C ILE A 67 2.87 3.70 -1.66
N CYS A 68 3.79 4.46 -2.25
CA CYS A 68 5.12 3.97 -2.61
C CYS A 68 5.90 3.46 -1.39
N ARG A 69 5.94 4.24 -0.30
CA ARG A 69 6.58 3.81 0.96
C ARG A 69 5.94 2.54 1.51
N ALA A 70 4.61 2.44 1.43
CA ALA A 70 3.87 1.27 1.87
C ALA A 70 4.19 -0.01 1.08
N MET A 71 4.66 0.15 -0.15
CA MET A 71 5.15 -0.93 -1.03
C MET A 71 6.67 -1.14 -0.93
N GLY A 72 7.36 -0.40 -0.05
CA GLY A 72 8.81 -0.48 0.12
C GLY A 72 9.61 0.17 -1.02
N ILE A 73 9.01 1.12 -1.73
CA ILE A 73 9.68 1.93 -2.76
C ILE A 73 10.19 3.21 -2.08
N GLU A 74 11.50 3.46 -2.18
CA GLU A 74 12.14 4.68 -1.69
C GLU A 74 11.74 5.89 -2.55
N VAL A 75 11.30 6.97 -1.91
CA VAL A 75 10.72 8.17 -2.55
C VAL A 75 11.09 9.47 -1.81
N GLU A 76 12.11 9.43 -0.96
CA GLU A 76 12.56 10.50 -0.08
C GLU A 76 13.02 11.74 -0.86
N ASP A 77 13.65 11.52 -2.01
CA ASP A 77 14.19 12.58 -2.87
C ASP A 77 13.17 13.14 -3.87
N LEU A 78 11.97 12.56 -3.94
CA LEU A 78 10.91 13.07 -4.81
C LEU A 78 10.30 14.34 -4.20
N PRO A 79 9.80 15.29 -5.01
CA PRO A 79 8.99 16.40 -4.50
C PRO A 79 7.66 15.88 -3.95
N SER A 80 7.12 16.51 -2.92
CA SER A 80 5.79 16.14 -2.41
C SER A 80 4.73 16.45 -3.47
N ASP A 81 3.85 15.48 -3.64
CA ASP A 81 2.64 15.51 -4.44
C ASP A 81 1.49 16.27 -3.76
#